data_AF-S3JFB2-F1
#
_entry.id   AF-S3JFB2-F1
#
_cell.length_a   1.000
_cell.length_b   1.000
_cell.length_c   1.000
_cell.angle_alpha   90.00
_cell.angle_beta   90.00
_cell.angle_gamma   90.00
#
_symmetry.space_group_name_H-M   'P 1'
#
loop_
_entity.id
_entity.type
_entity.pdbx_description
1 polymer ?
#
loop_
_entity_poly.entity_id
_entity_poly.type
_entity_poly.pdbx_seq_one_letter_code
_entity_poly.pdbx_strand_id
1 'polypeptide(L)'
;MYLKAYGIIETLAPLHLGAAAGEESGNLNLIFRDQFTQTGIIPSSSLRGRLRSDMLARLTSQYKKQGQPPEQAKTSALQEVERWYGRGAEKNRQENYDYESIIKPEHALIVWLPVFCPGQPIVWVSCPSLLRRYQRIADVKADIPPEYTGSQTLKTRSKNNSDPVLFFNLGFITVSYPNRDLTPWFPLKNLPAVVVDDNDMGMIHDMALYRQSRVQLEEGRKVAANKGFFNRTLAN
;
A
#
# COMPACT_ATOMS: atom_id res chain seq x y z
N MET A 1 10.36 16.85 -20.45
CA MET A 1 10.52 16.94 -18.98
C MET A 1 9.15 16.73 -18.34
N TYR A 2 9.01 15.83 -17.35
CA TYR A 2 7.70 15.51 -16.76
C TYR A 2 7.28 16.53 -15.69
N LEU A 3 5.98 16.84 -15.63
CA LEU A 3 5.37 17.47 -14.47
C LEU A 3 5.23 16.43 -13.35
N LYS A 4 5.82 16.69 -12.19
CA LYS A 4 5.77 15.78 -11.04
C LYS A 4 4.55 16.11 -10.18
N ALA A 5 3.81 15.07 -9.81
CA ALA A 5 2.75 15.12 -8.81
C ALA A 5 2.85 13.87 -7.94
N TYR A 6 2.42 13.96 -6.68
CA TYR A 6 2.32 12.82 -5.79
C TYR A 6 0.89 12.69 -5.26
N GLY A 7 0.53 11.47 -4.88
CA GLY A 7 -0.75 11.15 -4.26
C GLY A 7 -0.55 10.26 -3.05
N ILE A 8 -1.51 10.28 -2.14
CA ILE A 8 -1.53 9.46 -0.93
C ILE A 8 -2.62 8.41 -1.09
N ILE A 9 -2.30 7.16 -0.75
CA ILE A 9 -3.26 6.05 -0.75
C ILE A 9 -3.44 5.64 0.71
N GLU A 10 -4.65 5.83 1.23
CA GLU A 10 -5.09 5.28 2.51
C GLU A 10 -5.89 4.00 2.25
N THR A 11 -5.45 2.89 2.83
CA THR A 11 -6.16 1.62 2.78
C THR A 11 -7.30 1.62 3.79
N LEU A 12 -8.54 1.65 3.30
CA LEU A 12 -9.74 1.57 4.17
C LEU A 12 -10.15 0.13 4.49
N ALA A 13 -9.56 -0.83 3.79
CA ALA A 13 -9.77 -2.26 3.97
C ALA A 13 -8.49 -3.02 3.61
N PRO A 14 -8.30 -4.24 4.11
CA PRO A 14 -7.13 -5.05 3.78
C PRO A 14 -6.95 -5.21 2.27
N LEU A 15 -5.76 -4.88 1.78
CA LEU A 15 -5.41 -4.88 0.36
C LEU A 15 -4.56 -6.11 0.02
N HIS A 16 -4.95 -6.82 -1.04
CA HIS A 16 -4.14 -7.90 -1.62
C HIS A 16 -3.65 -7.52 -3.00
N LEU A 17 -2.34 -7.63 -3.21
CA LEU A 17 -1.70 -7.48 -4.51
C LEU A 17 -0.86 -8.71 -4.77
N GLY A 18 -1.42 -9.66 -5.51
CA GLY A 18 -0.77 -10.95 -5.77
C GLY A 18 0.57 -10.76 -6.48
N ALA A 19 1.66 -11.23 -5.88
CA ALA A 19 2.94 -11.37 -6.56
C ALA A 19 3.01 -12.72 -7.28
N ALA A 20 3.51 -12.71 -8.53
CA ALA A 20 3.66 -13.92 -9.34
C ALA A 20 4.91 -14.74 -8.95
N ALA A 21 5.84 -14.16 -8.20
CA ALA A 21 7.08 -14.80 -7.76
C ALA A 21 7.51 -14.25 -6.39
N GLY A 22 8.03 -15.13 -5.55
CA GLY A 22 8.60 -14.86 -4.24
C GLY A 22 8.64 -16.13 -3.38
N GLU A 23 9.40 -16.11 -2.30
CA GLU A 23 9.45 -17.20 -1.32
C GLU A 23 8.85 -16.71 -0.01
N GLU A 24 7.61 -17.10 0.29
CA GLU A 24 7.11 -17.11 1.68
C GLU A 24 6.70 -18.53 2.02
N SER A 25 7.38 -19.12 3.00
CA SER A 25 7.13 -20.49 3.46
C SER A 25 5.68 -20.65 3.94
N GLY A 26 4.92 -21.51 3.25
CA GLY A 26 3.54 -21.85 3.63
C GLY A 26 2.44 -20.89 3.16
N ASN A 27 2.77 -19.83 2.41
CA ASN A 27 1.79 -18.94 1.79
C ASN A 27 1.68 -19.19 0.28
N LEU A 28 0.45 -19.38 -0.20
CA LEU A 28 0.17 -19.66 -1.61
C LEU A 28 -0.12 -18.38 -2.41
N ASN A 29 -0.46 -17.26 -1.75
CA ASN A 29 -0.70 -15.97 -2.40
C ASN A 29 0.14 -14.87 -1.75
N LEU A 30 1.29 -14.62 -2.35
CA LEU A 30 2.29 -13.64 -1.93
C LEU A 30 1.83 -12.21 -2.21
N ILE A 31 2.45 -11.25 -1.54
CA ILE A 31 2.33 -9.83 -1.87
C ILE A 31 3.63 -9.29 -2.48
N PHE A 32 3.51 -8.25 -3.30
CA PHE A 32 4.69 -7.58 -3.85
C PHE A 32 5.49 -6.85 -2.76
N ARG A 33 6.83 -6.97 -2.80
CA ARG A 33 7.74 -6.38 -1.80
C ARG A 33 8.82 -5.51 -2.44
N ASP A 34 9.25 -4.50 -1.69
CA ASP A 34 10.46 -3.72 -1.97
C ASP A 34 11.70 -4.54 -1.60
N GLN A 35 12.74 -4.49 -2.42
CA GLN A 35 13.97 -5.28 -2.19
C GLN A 35 14.80 -4.75 -1.01
N PHE A 36 14.66 -3.47 -0.67
CA PHE A 36 15.49 -2.84 0.36
C PHE A 36 14.85 -2.96 1.75
N THR A 37 13.63 -2.45 1.91
CA THR A 37 12.93 -2.48 3.21
C THR A 37 12.15 -3.77 3.45
N GLN A 38 12.07 -4.65 2.46
CA GLN A 38 11.25 -5.89 2.49
C GLN A 38 9.77 -5.65 2.80
N THR A 39 9.29 -4.40 2.68
CA THR A 39 7.90 -4.01 2.93
C THR A 39 7.04 -4.17 1.68
N GLY A 40 5.73 -4.29 1.86
CA GLY A 40 4.77 -4.36 0.76
C GLY A 40 4.80 -3.12 -0.14
N ILE A 41 4.60 -3.30 -1.44
CA ILE A 41 4.47 -2.20 -2.41
C ILE A 41 3.29 -2.43 -3.35
N ILE A 42 2.77 -1.33 -3.91
CA ILE A 42 1.87 -1.39 -5.05
C ILE A 42 2.67 -1.15 -6.33
N PRO A 43 2.80 -2.16 -7.22
CA PRO A 43 3.55 -1.96 -8.43
C PRO A 43 2.86 -0.92 -9.34
N SER A 44 3.66 -0.15 -10.07
CA SER A 44 3.17 0.91 -10.97
C SER A 44 2.24 0.35 -12.05
N SER A 45 2.48 -0.88 -12.51
CA SER A 45 1.61 -1.60 -13.44
C SER A 45 0.21 -1.85 -12.86
N SER A 46 0.10 -2.27 -11.59
CA SER A 46 -1.19 -2.46 -10.91
C SER A 46 -1.92 -1.14 -10.70
N LEU A 47 -1.22 -0.08 -10.28
CA LEU A 47 -1.80 1.27 -10.18
C LEU A 47 -2.31 1.75 -11.52
N ARG A 48 -1.48 1.66 -12.56
CA ARG A 48 -1.83 2.04 -13.94
C ARG A 48 -3.06 1.26 -14.40
N GLY A 49 -3.09 -0.06 -14.20
CA GLY A 49 -4.21 -0.91 -14.60
C GLY A 49 -5.52 -0.55 -13.89
N ARG A 50 -5.46 -0.31 -12.57
CA ARG A 50 -6.64 0.07 -11.78
C ARG A 50 -7.16 1.45 -12.16
N LEU A 51 -6.28 2.46 -12.26
CA LEU A 51 -6.64 3.84 -12.62
C LEU A 51 -7.18 3.93 -14.06
N ARG A 52 -6.55 3.21 -15.01
CA ARG A 52 -7.03 3.08 -16.39
C ARG A 52 -8.46 2.54 -16.44
N SER A 53 -8.71 1.45 -15.70
CA SER A 53 -10.03 0.81 -15.65
C SER A 53 -11.08 1.71 -14.99
N ASP A 54 -10.69 2.46 -13.96
CA ASP A 54 -11.56 3.41 -13.29
C ASP A 54 -11.99 4.56 -14.20
N MET A 55 -11.02 5.17 -14.89
CA MET A 55 -11.27 6.25 -15.86
C MET A 55 -12.21 5.77 -16.97
N LEU A 56 -11.97 4.57 -17.52
CA LEU A 56 -12.84 3.99 -18.54
C LEU A 56 -14.28 3.85 -18.05
N ALA A 57 -14.49 3.30 -16.85
CA ALA A 57 -15.82 3.11 -16.29
C ALA A 57 -16.53 4.45 -16.03
N ARG A 58 -15.81 5.44 -15.50
CA ARG A 58 -16.35 6.78 -15.22
C ARG A 58 -16.75 7.51 -16.50
N LEU A 59 -15.85 7.58 -17.49
CA LEU A 59 -16.12 8.24 -18.76
C LEU A 59 -17.25 7.55 -19.54
N THR A 60 -17.25 6.22 -19.60
CA THR A 60 -18.35 5.47 -20.25
C THR A 60 -19.70 5.83 -19.62
N SER A 61 -19.74 5.94 -18.29
CA SER A 61 -20.96 6.32 -17.57
C SER A 61 -21.36 7.78 -17.83
N GLN A 62 -20.38 8.69 -17.94
CA GLN A 62 -20.63 10.10 -18.26
C GLN A 62 -21.18 10.28 -19.68
N TYR A 63 -20.58 9.64 -20.68
CA TYR A 63 -21.05 9.71 -22.06
C TYR A 63 -22.46 9.11 -22.24
N LYS A 64 -22.76 8.01 -21.52
CA LYS A 64 -24.12 7.44 -21.47
C LYS A 64 -25.13 8.44 -20.90
N LYS A 65 -24.77 9.16 -19.82
CA LYS A 65 -25.64 10.21 -19.23
C LYS A 65 -25.85 11.40 -20.17
N GLN A 66 -24.91 11.65 -21.08
CA GLN A 66 -25.03 12.68 -22.12
C GLN A 66 -25.86 12.23 -23.34
N GLY A 67 -26.44 11.02 -23.31
CA GLY A 67 -27.32 10.52 -24.36
C GLY A 67 -26.60 9.78 -25.49
N GLN A 68 -25.30 9.49 -25.36
CA GLN A 68 -24.60 8.70 -26.37
C GLN A 68 -25.04 7.22 -26.33
N PRO A 69 -25.18 6.55 -27.49
CA PRO A 69 -25.38 5.11 -27.55
C PRO A 69 -24.29 4.34 -26.78
N PRO A 70 -24.61 3.20 -26.14
CA PRO A 70 -23.67 2.46 -25.28
C PRO A 70 -22.32 2.12 -25.94
N GLU A 71 -22.33 1.71 -27.21
CA GLU A 71 -21.13 1.38 -27.97
C GLU A 71 -20.29 2.62 -28.28
N GLN A 72 -20.94 3.73 -28.67
CA GLN A 72 -20.25 4.99 -28.96
C GLN A 72 -19.65 5.62 -27.69
N ALA A 73 -20.38 5.54 -26.57
CA ALA A 73 -19.91 5.99 -25.26
C ALA A 73 -18.65 5.24 -24.81
N LYS A 74 -18.62 3.91 -25.01
CA LYS A 74 -17.47 3.08 -24.67
C LYS A 74 -16.26 3.38 -25.56
N THR A 75 -16.46 3.52 -26.87
CA THR A 75 -15.39 3.86 -27.82
C THR A 75 -14.79 5.23 -27.53
N SER A 76 -15.63 6.25 -27.27
CA SER A 76 -15.17 7.59 -26.92
C SER A 76 -14.37 7.60 -25.61
N ALA A 77 -14.87 6.89 -24.59
CA ALA A 77 -14.15 6.71 -23.33
C ALA A 77 -12.81 5.99 -23.53
N LEU A 78 -12.76 4.96 -24.37
CA LEU A 78 -11.54 4.20 -24.64
C LEU A 78 -10.48 5.07 -25.32
N GLN A 79 -10.86 5.88 -26.32
CA GLN A 79 -9.94 6.81 -26.99
C GLN A 79 -9.27 7.78 -26.01
N GLU A 80 -10.06 8.33 -25.08
CA GLU A 80 -9.54 9.24 -24.06
C GLU A 80 -8.61 8.50 -23.08
N VAL A 81 -8.99 7.30 -22.62
CA VAL A 81 -8.15 6.47 -21.75
C VAL A 81 -6.85 6.06 -22.42
N GLU A 82 -6.87 5.71 -23.71
CA GLU A 82 -5.67 5.35 -24.49
C GLU A 82 -4.71 6.52 -24.64
N ARG A 83 -5.23 7.75 -24.79
CA ARG A 83 -4.41 8.96 -24.79
C ARG A 83 -3.62 9.11 -23.48
N TRP A 84 -4.24 8.86 -22.33
CA TRP A 84 -3.56 9.02 -21.03
C TRP A 84 -2.65 7.84 -20.68
N TYR A 85 -3.17 6.62 -20.85
CA TYR A 85 -2.55 5.39 -20.35
C TYR A 85 -1.91 4.54 -21.44
N GLY A 86 -1.74 5.05 -22.66
CA GLY A 86 -1.22 4.32 -23.81
C GLY A 86 -2.22 3.30 -24.37
N ARG A 87 -1.95 2.74 -25.55
CA ARG A 87 -2.82 1.72 -26.15
C ARG A 87 -2.64 0.34 -25.53
N GLY A 88 -3.68 -0.50 -25.63
CA GLY A 88 -3.57 -1.92 -25.31
C GLY A 88 -2.81 -2.67 -26.41
N ALA A 89 -2.15 -3.78 -26.08
CA ALA A 89 -1.50 -4.64 -27.06
C ALA A 89 -2.56 -5.41 -27.87
N GLU A 90 -3.04 -4.85 -28.99
CA GLU A 90 -3.83 -5.63 -29.96
C GLU A 90 -2.89 -6.48 -30.84
N LYS A 91 -3.20 -7.77 -30.98
CA LYS A 91 -2.35 -8.74 -31.68
C LYS A 91 -2.26 -8.58 -33.21
N ASN A 92 -3.07 -7.73 -33.86
CA ASN A 92 -3.25 -7.76 -35.32
C ASN A 92 -3.52 -6.37 -35.96
N ARG A 93 -2.68 -5.34 -35.78
CA ARG A 93 -2.75 -4.13 -36.63
C ARG A 93 -1.38 -3.66 -37.12
N GLN A 94 -1.36 -3.30 -38.42
CA GLN A 94 -0.21 -2.86 -39.20
C GLN A 94 0.08 -1.35 -39.13
N GLU A 95 -0.47 -0.61 -38.15
CA GLU A 95 -0.36 0.86 -38.15
C GLU A 95 0.64 1.40 -37.12
N ASN A 96 1.65 2.09 -37.66
CA ASN A 96 2.88 2.62 -37.06
C ASN A 96 2.70 3.86 -36.15
N TYR A 97 1.58 4.01 -35.45
CA TYR A 97 1.37 5.14 -34.54
C TYR A 97 1.05 4.65 -33.12
N ASP A 98 2.10 4.20 -32.42
CA ASP A 98 2.07 3.91 -31.00
C ASP A 98 2.10 5.23 -30.21
N TYR A 99 0.95 5.65 -29.70
CA TYR A 99 0.94 6.73 -28.70
C TYR A 99 1.44 6.16 -27.36
N GLU A 100 2.62 6.59 -26.94
CA GLU A 100 3.10 6.36 -25.58
C GLU A 100 2.15 6.98 -24.54
N SER A 101 2.11 6.41 -23.34
CA SER A 101 1.31 6.96 -22.25
C SER A 101 1.82 8.34 -21.83
N ILE A 102 0.92 9.32 -21.73
CA ILE A 102 1.24 10.67 -21.24
C ILE A 102 1.65 10.66 -19.75
N ILE A 103 1.10 9.73 -18.98
CA ILE A 103 1.42 9.59 -17.55
C ILE A 103 2.28 8.36 -17.26
N LYS A 104 3.19 8.54 -16.31
CA LYS A 104 4.05 7.48 -15.78
C LYS A 104 3.84 7.37 -14.25
N PRO A 105 2.93 6.50 -13.79
CA PRO A 105 2.83 6.18 -12.37
C PRO A 105 4.10 5.49 -11.90
N GLU A 106 4.65 5.91 -10.76
CA GLU A 106 5.69 5.19 -10.03
C GLU A 106 5.04 4.22 -9.03
N HIS A 107 5.84 3.36 -8.39
CA HIS A 107 5.37 2.46 -7.34
C HIS A 107 4.74 3.25 -6.18
N ALA A 108 3.63 2.75 -5.61
CA ALA A 108 3.19 3.25 -4.31
C ALA A 108 3.92 2.48 -3.21
N LEU A 109 4.47 3.26 -2.28
CA LEU A 109 5.41 2.81 -1.27
C LEU A 109 4.81 3.13 0.10
N ILE A 110 4.97 2.21 1.05
CA ILE A 110 4.47 2.42 2.41
C ILE A 110 5.18 3.61 3.04
N VAL A 111 4.43 4.48 3.70
CA VAL A 111 4.96 5.56 4.54
C VAL A 111 4.71 5.23 6.01
N TRP A 112 3.49 4.82 6.33
CA TRP A 112 3.08 4.42 7.67
C TRP A 112 2.30 3.10 7.58
N LEU A 113 2.65 2.16 8.46
CA LEU A 113 2.01 0.85 8.57
C LEU A 113 1.24 0.75 9.90
N PRO A 114 -0.07 0.46 9.91
CA PRO A 114 -0.80 0.23 11.14
C PRO A 114 -0.43 -1.14 11.72
N VAL A 115 0.03 -1.15 12.98
CA VAL A 115 0.40 -2.37 13.71
C VAL A 115 -0.35 -2.43 15.03
N PHE A 116 -0.87 -3.61 15.36
CA PHE A 116 -1.52 -3.84 16.64
C PHE A 116 -0.49 -3.83 17.78
N CYS A 117 -0.77 -3.07 18.84
CA CYS A 117 0.08 -2.98 20.02
C CYS A 117 -0.78 -3.09 21.31
N PRO A 118 -0.57 -4.11 22.15
CA PRO A 118 -1.21 -4.18 23.45
C PRO A 118 -1.01 -2.91 24.31
N GLY A 119 -2.12 -2.29 24.73
CA GLY A 119 -2.13 -1.02 25.49
C GLY A 119 -2.34 0.24 24.65
N GLN A 120 -2.11 0.16 23.34
CA GLN A 120 -2.39 1.21 22.36
C GLN A 120 -2.87 0.51 21.08
N PRO A 121 -4.19 0.27 20.91
CA PRO A 121 -4.72 -0.73 19.98
C PRO A 121 -4.14 -0.69 18.56
N ILE A 122 -3.81 0.49 18.05
CA ILE A 122 -3.08 0.67 16.80
C ILE A 122 -1.96 1.67 17.03
N VAL A 123 -0.75 1.29 16.62
CA VAL A 123 0.42 2.16 16.50
C VAL A 123 0.83 2.18 15.03
N TRP A 124 1.09 3.37 14.50
CA TRP A 124 1.58 3.56 13.15
C TRP A 124 3.09 3.51 13.12
N VAL A 125 3.64 2.61 12.32
CA VAL A 125 5.07 2.33 12.28
C VAL A 125 5.66 2.84 10.96
N SER A 126 6.80 3.50 11.06
CA SER A 126 7.65 3.84 9.92
C SER A 126 9.12 3.64 10.30
N CYS A 127 10.04 3.89 9.39
CA CYS A 127 11.48 3.86 9.63
C CYS A 127 12.18 5.00 8.86
N PRO A 128 13.40 5.40 9.24
CA PRO A 128 14.13 6.50 8.61
C PRO A 128 14.22 6.40 7.08
N SER A 129 14.40 5.20 6.52
CA SER A 129 14.48 5.00 5.07
C SER A 129 13.16 5.26 4.35
N LEU A 130 12.01 4.88 4.94
CA LEU A 130 10.69 5.20 4.39
C LEU A 130 10.40 6.71 4.47
N LEU A 131 10.71 7.34 5.60
CA LEU A 131 10.52 8.78 5.77
C LEU A 131 11.44 9.59 4.84
N ARG A 132 12.70 9.21 4.66
CA ARG A 132 13.63 9.83 3.69
C ARG A 132 13.11 9.76 2.26
N ARG A 133 12.44 8.66 1.91
CA ARG A 133 11.80 8.48 0.60
C ARG A 133 10.57 9.38 0.47
N TYR A 134 9.71 9.42 1.47
CA TYR A 134 8.55 10.31 1.51
C TYR A 134 8.98 11.78 1.42
N GLN A 135 10.02 12.18 2.15
CA GLN A 135 10.60 13.52 2.12
C GLN A 135 10.95 13.97 0.70
N ARG A 136 11.62 13.10 -0.07
CA ARG A 136 12.03 13.38 -1.46
C ARG A 136 10.85 13.49 -2.44
N ILE A 137 9.74 12.81 -2.17
CA ILE A 137 8.57 12.76 -3.05
C ILE A 137 7.60 13.90 -2.74
N ALA A 138 7.36 14.17 -1.46
CA ALA A 138 6.37 15.15 -0.98
C ALA A 138 6.99 16.51 -0.61
N ASP A 139 8.30 16.71 -0.82
CA ASP A 139 9.03 17.95 -0.51
C ASP A 139 8.89 18.39 0.96
N VAL A 140 8.98 17.42 1.89
CA VAL A 140 8.87 17.71 3.34
C VAL A 140 10.15 18.39 3.84
N LYS A 141 10.01 19.58 4.43
CA LYS A 141 11.12 20.39 4.96
C LYS A 141 11.34 20.19 6.46
N ALA A 142 11.45 18.94 6.90
CA ALA A 142 11.72 18.58 8.29
C ALA A 142 12.88 17.59 8.38
N ASP A 143 13.59 17.60 9.51
CA ASP A 143 14.67 16.64 9.77
C ASP A 143 14.11 15.24 10.02
N ILE A 144 14.76 14.24 9.42
CA ILE A 144 14.34 12.83 9.54
C ILE A 144 14.47 12.42 11.02
N PRO A 145 13.38 11.94 11.66
CA PRO A 145 13.43 11.47 13.03
C PRO A 145 14.40 10.29 13.16
N PRO A 146 15.20 10.23 14.23
CA PRO A 146 16.02 9.06 14.51
C PRO A 146 15.13 7.84 14.83
N GLU A 147 15.71 6.65 14.73
CA GLU A 147 15.08 5.41 15.18
C GLU A 147 14.62 5.49 16.65
N TYR A 148 13.59 4.71 16.94
CA TYR A 148 12.88 4.65 18.22
C TYR A 148 12.31 6.00 18.70
N THR A 149 11.92 6.86 17.76
CA THR A 149 11.18 8.10 18.03
C THR A 149 9.69 7.85 18.16
N GLY A 150 9.09 8.27 19.28
CA GLY A 150 7.65 8.19 19.53
C GLY A 150 6.94 9.53 19.36
N SER A 151 5.77 9.52 18.71
CA SER A 151 4.91 10.70 18.58
C SER A 151 4.34 11.18 19.93
N GLN A 152 3.93 12.45 20.01
CA GLN A 152 3.20 13.01 21.17
C GLN A 152 1.91 12.27 21.54
N THR A 153 1.25 11.62 20.59
CA THR A 153 -0.01 10.90 20.82
C THR A 153 0.22 9.44 21.19
N LEU A 154 1.47 8.97 21.21
CA LEU A 154 1.84 7.60 21.54
C LEU A 154 1.71 7.36 23.05
N LYS A 155 0.88 6.39 23.44
CA LYS A 155 0.80 5.93 24.83
C LYS A 155 1.79 4.79 25.04
N THR A 156 2.76 5.00 25.90
CA THR A 156 3.76 4.00 26.28
C THR A 156 3.48 3.47 27.69
N ARG A 157 4.02 2.29 28.02
CA ARG A 157 4.05 1.80 29.39
C ARG A 157 5.37 2.25 30.02
N SER A 158 5.30 2.94 31.16
CA SER A 158 6.45 3.18 32.03
C SER A 158 6.11 2.63 33.41
N LYS A 159 7.01 1.85 34.00
CA LYS A 159 6.95 1.48 35.42
C LYS A 159 7.92 2.41 36.13
N ASN A 160 7.43 3.24 37.06
CA ASN A 160 8.19 4.06 38.02
C ASN A 160 9.67 4.31 37.65
N ASN A 161 9.96 5.44 36.98
CA ASN A 161 11.30 5.86 36.53
C ASN A 161 12.00 4.97 35.49
N SER A 162 11.30 4.01 34.86
CA SER A 162 11.84 3.29 33.69
C SER A 162 11.59 4.03 32.40
N ASP A 163 12.44 3.77 31.41
CA ASP A 163 12.23 4.23 30.04
C ASP A 163 10.84 3.83 29.53
N PRO A 164 10.22 4.66 28.65
CA PRO A 164 8.94 4.34 28.07
C PRO A 164 9.07 3.17 27.11
N VAL A 165 8.34 2.09 27.40
CA VAL A 165 8.39 0.84 26.62
C VAL A 165 7.07 0.63 25.89
N LEU A 166 7.17 0.12 24.67
CA LEU A 166 6.07 -0.30 23.83
C LEU A 166 6.13 -1.81 23.63
N PHE A 167 5.03 -2.51 23.86
CA PHE A 167 4.99 -3.96 23.61
C PHE A 167 4.59 -4.20 22.15
N PHE A 168 5.54 -4.66 21.36
CA PHE A 168 5.42 -4.94 19.94
C PHE A 168 5.52 -6.43 19.66
N ASN A 169 5.22 -6.78 18.42
CA ASN A 169 5.36 -8.15 17.92
C ASN A 169 6.77 -8.74 18.14
N LEU A 170 7.81 -7.90 18.21
CA LEU A 170 9.20 -8.29 18.48
C LEU A 170 9.55 -8.40 19.97
N GLY A 171 8.60 -8.16 20.87
CA GLY A 171 8.82 -8.00 22.30
C GLY A 171 8.72 -6.55 22.73
N PHE A 172 9.60 -6.13 23.65
CA PHE A 172 9.55 -4.78 24.20
C PHE A 172 10.50 -3.85 23.43
N ILE A 173 9.96 -2.76 22.88
CA ILE A 173 10.73 -1.69 22.23
C ILE A 173 10.84 -0.51 23.20
N THR A 174 12.06 -0.08 23.50
CA THR A 174 12.30 1.14 24.28
C THR A 174 12.18 2.35 23.36
N VAL A 175 11.35 3.32 23.73
CA VAL A 175 11.17 4.56 22.96
C VAL A 175 12.21 5.59 23.46
N SER A 176 13.36 5.63 22.79
CA SER A 176 14.48 6.50 23.14
C SER A 176 14.14 8.00 23.08
N TYR A 177 13.25 8.38 22.16
CA TYR A 177 12.83 9.78 21.99
C TYR A 177 11.30 9.89 22.07
N PRO A 178 10.70 9.87 23.28
CA PRO A 178 9.26 9.98 23.46
C PRO A 178 8.77 11.41 23.20
N ASN A 179 7.47 11.55 22.91
CA ASN A 179 6.77 12.83 22.80
C ASN A 179 7.32 13.81 21.76
N ARG A 180 7.84 13.31 20.63
CA ARG A 180 8.30 14.14 19.51
C ARG A 180 7.15 14.57 18.61
N ASP A 181 7.27 15.77 18.04
CA ASP A 181 6.34 16.24 17.02
C ASP A 181 6.66 15.57 15.68
N LEU A 182 5.74 14.71 15.23
CA LEU A 182 5.82 14.04 13.93
C LEU A 182 4.78 14.59 12.93
N THR A 183 4.11 15.70 13.25
CA THR A 183 3.10 16.34 12.39
C THR A 183 3.57 16.54 10.94
N PRO A 184 4.82 16.98 10.67
CA PRO A 184 5.31 17.16 9.29
C PRO A 184 5.36 15.86 8.46
N TRP A 185 5.37 14.70 9.13
CA TRP A 185 5.51 13.38 8.51
C TRP A 185 4.17 12.69 8.28
N PHE A 186 3.07 13.26 8.75
CA PHE A 186 1.73 12.71 8.54
C PHE A 186 1.05 13.36 7.33
N PRO A 187 0.75 12.59 6.26
CA PRO A 187 0.11 13.14 5.08
C PRO A 187 -1.36 13.57 5.30
N LEU A 188 -2.03 13.02 6.33
CA LEU A 188 -3.48 13.18 6.53
C LEU A 188 -3.83 13.69 7.93
N LYS A 189 -3.37 13.01 8.98
CA LYS A 189 -3.68 13.35 10.37
C LYS A 189 -2.62 12.82 11.33
N ASN A 190 -2.49 13.48 12.48
CA ASN A 190 -1.60 13.04 13.55
C ASN A 190 -2.10 11.73 14.17
N LEU A 191 -1.19 10.77 14.29
CA LEU A 191 -1.49 9.41 14.70
C LEU A 191 -0.49 8.93 15.77
N PRO A 192 -0.91 8.02 16.66
CA PRO A 192 0.00 7.39 17.63
C PRO A 192 1.02 6.56 16.85
N ALA A 193 2.25 7.05 16.77
CA ALA A 193 3.26 6.51 15.87
C ALA A 193 4.62 6.32 16.53
N VAL A 194 5.38 5.39 15.96
CA VAL A 194 6.78 5.13 16.30
C VAL A 194 7.60 4.97 15.03
N VAL A 195 8.78 5.58 15.01
CA VAL A 195 9.81 5.36 13.99
C VAL A 195 10.73 4.29 14.54
N VAL A 196 10.88 3.15 13.86
CA VAL A 196 11.75 2.04 14.27
C VAL A 196 13.05 2.02 13.44
N ASP A 197 13.99 1.15 13.80
CA ASP A 197 15.17 0.88 12.98
C ASP A 197 14.77 0.32 11.60
N ASP A 198 15.57 0.65 10.57
CA ASP A 198 15.31 0.20 9.19
C ASP A 198 15.32 -1.34 9.06
N ASN A 199 16.14 -2.04 9.85
CA ASN A 199 16.25 -3.50 9.84
C ASN A 199 15.04 -4.18 10.52
N ASP A 200 14.39 -3.50 11.46
CA ASP A 200 13.18 -4.02 12.14
C ASP A 200 11.94 -3.94 11.23
N MET A 201 11.93 -3.03 10.25
CA MET A 201 10.75 -2.70 9.44
C MET A 201 10.21 -3.90 8.65
N GLY A 202 11.08 -4.70 8.03
CA GLY A 202 10.68 -5.87 7.26
C GLY A 202 9.97 -6.92 8.11
N MET A 203 10.53 -7.22 9.28
CA MET A 203 9.96 -8.19 10.23
C MET A 203 8.66 -7.67 10.86
N ILE A 204 8.61 -6.39 11.25
CA ILE A 204 7.37 -5.78 11.76
C ILE A 204 6.26 -5.83 10.72
N HIS A 205 6.59 -5.51 9.46
CA HIS A 205 5.65 -5.64 8.36
C HIS A 205 5.13 -7.07 8.24
N ASP A 206 6.00 -8.09 8.26
CA ASP A 206 5.61 -9.51 8.17
C ASP A 206 4.69 -9.98 9.28
N MET A 207 4.88 -9.47 10.48
CA MET A 207 4.05 -9.80 11.63
C MET A 207 2.74 -8.99 11.64
N ALA A 208 2.68 -7.86 10.95
CA ALA A 208 1.48 -7.05 10.80
C ALA A 208 0.55 -7.53 9.68
N LEU A 209 1.06 -8.31 8.72
CA LEU A 209 0.26 -8.86 7.62
C LEU A 209 -0.85 -9.79 8.12
N TYR A 210 -2.05 -9.59 7.59
CA TYR A 210 -3.19 -10.45 7.87
C TYR A 210 -3.15 -11.69 6.98
N ARG A 211 -2.88 -12.86 7.57
CA ARG A 211 -2.88 -14.15 6.88
C ARG A 211 -4.23 -14.83 7.06
N GLN A 212 -4.98 -14.96 5.98
CA GLN A 212 -6.31 -15.57 5.97
C GLN A 212 -6.27 -16.95 5.30
N SER A 213 -6.61 -18.00 6.05
CA SER A 213 -6.94 -19.29 5.44
C SER A 213 -8.34 -19.26 4.85
N ARG A 214 -8.47 -19.68 3.59
CA ARG A 214 -9.72 -19.75 2.86
C ARG A 214 -9.99 -21.19 2.45
N VAL A 215 -11.25 -21.60 2.53
CA VAL A 215 -11.70 -22.94 2.13
C VAL A 215 -12.86 -22.82 1.15
N GLN A 216 -12.80 -23.57 0.05
CA GLN A 216 -13.93 -23.83 -0.81
C GLN A 216 -14.69 -25.03 -0.26
N LEU A 217 -16.01 -24.86 -0.05
CA LEU A 217 -16.89 -25.94 0.40
C LEU A 217 -17.52 -26.66 -0.78
N GLU A 218 -17.82 -27.95 -0.61
CA GLU A 218 -18.60 -28.73 -1.57
C GLU A 218 -20.04 -28.24 -1.65
N GLU A 219 -20.65 -28.38 -2.83
CA GLU A 219 -22.05 -28.00 -3.04
C GLU A 219 -22.97 -28.94 -2.24
N GLY A 220 -23.81 -28.36 -1.37
CA GLY A 220 -24.75 -29.12 -0.54
C GLY A 220 -24.15 -29.81 0.70
N ARG A 221 -22.85 -29.65 0.98
CA ARG A 221 -22.20 -30.24 2.17
C ARG A 221 -21.29 -29.22 2.87
N LYS A 222 -21.29 -29.24 4.21
CA LYS A 222 -20.34 -28.44 5.03
C LYS A 222 -18.97 -29.13 5.11
N VAL A 223 -18.45 -29.57 3.97
CA VAL A 223 -17.16 -30.28 3.86
C VAL A 223 -16.28 -29.50 2.90
N ALA A 224 -14.98 -29.41 3.20
CA ALA A 224 -14.00 -28.79 2.32
C ALA A 224 -13.86 -29.60 1.03
N ALA A 225 -13.95 -28.93 -0.11
CA ALA A 225 -13.69 -29.55 -1.40
C ALA A 225 -12.22 -30.02 -1.49
N ASN A 226 -11.97 -31.12 -2.18
CA ASN A 226 -10.61 -31.64 -2.35
C ASN A 226 -9.73 -30.58 -3.05
N LYS A 227 -8.59 -30.23 -2.44
CA LYS A 227 -7.71 -29.10 -2.82
C LYS A 227 -8.33 -27.69 -2.72
N GLY A 228 -9.41 -27.51 -1.97
CA GLY A 228 -10.10 -26.22 -1.79
C GLY A 228 -9.52 -25.29 -0.72
N PHE A 229 -8.40 -25.63 -0.07
CA PHE A 229 -7.80 -24.86 1.02
C PHE A 229 -6.63 -24.01 0.52
N PHE A 230 -6.68 -22.69 0.71
CA PHE A 230 -5.65 -21.76 0.27
C PHE A 230 -5.41 -20.64 1.29
N ASN A 231 -4.16 -20.27 1.50
CA ASN A 231 -3.80 -19.12 2.33
C ASN A 231 -3.68 -17.85 1.46
N ARG A 232 -4.18 -16.72 1.96
CA ARG A 232 -4.05 -15.40 1.33
C ARG A 232 -3.52 -14.39 2.33
N THR A 233 -2.46 -13.69 1.95
CA THR A 233 -1.87 -12.61 2.76
C THR A 233 -2.39 -11.25 2.32
N LEU A 234 -2.91 -10.47 3.25
CA LEU A 234 -3.41 -9.12 3.03
C LEU A 234 -2.49 -8.13 3.76
N ALA A 235 -2.20 -7.01 3.10
CA ALA A 235 -1.57 -5.86 3.75
C ALA A 235 -2.67 -4.97 4.37
N ASN A 236 -2.40 -4.43 5.56
CA ASN A 236 -3.25 -3.46 6.23
C ASN A 236 -2.90 -2.05 5.78
#